data_AF-A0A8S4H8D6-F1
#
_entry.id   AF-A0A8S4H8D6-F1
#
_cell.length_a   1.000
_cell.length_b   1.000
_cell.length_c   1.000
_cell.angle_alpha   90.00
_cell.angle_beta   90.00
_cell.angle_gamma   90.00
#
_symmetry.space_group_name_H-M   'P 1'
#
loop_
_entity.id
_entity.type
_entity.pdbx_description
1 polymer ?
#
loop_
_entity_poly.entity_id
_entity_poly.type
_entity_poly.pdbx_seq_one_letter_code
_entity_poly.pdbx_strand_id
1 'polypeptide(L)'
;MEDASQEPNYEFFKDIMHYDAYASMIDNNTHSFYSIDDCSIPENVFSEKNSKINKLCGKFKKLSEIILEGKLNHSVVNSSEYTHYMNYWLNHQFKKDRTYDTVDINDICNKMKENNQFIGFEDKINCTDIRKIDKDEFDKMKILSNIYYKYYQKQLITLNQEYKISQCLDYFIECIDEYKKAIIYCPEGRVNNFCKALTDFLSLFKKTTFKSEECRSIELQTVPTKVDEIEKYIRFIKQQNKPENSVFSTRITVTQSNKKQNWKVV
;
A
#
# COMPACT_ATOMS: atom_id res chain seq x y z
N MET A 1 -33.69 -3.05 13.65
CA MET A 1 -32.44 -2.94 14.41
C MET A 1 -31.38 -2.55 13.39
N GLU A 2 -30.81 -1.36 13.48
CA GLU A 2 -29.72 -0.99 12.56
C GLU A 2 -28.49 -1.84 12.92
N ASP A 3 -27.92 -2.51 11.93
CA ASP A 3 -26.65 -3.20 12.09
C ASP A 3 -25.56 -2.13 12.23
N ALA A 4 -24.87 -2.13 13.36
CA ALA A 4 -23.79 -1.19 13.64
C ALA A 4 -22.54 -1.63 12.86
N SER A 5 -22.57 -1.40 11.54
CA SER A 5 -21.62 -1.91 10.57
C SER A 5 -20.18 -1.65 11.02
N GLN A 6 -19.53 -2.69 11.55
CA GLN A 6 -18.21 -2.58 12.18
C GLN A 6 -17.23 -1.93 11.20
N GLU A 7 -16.64 -0.79 11.61
CA GLU A 7 -15.76 -0.01 10.75
C GLU A 7 -14.62 -0.89 10.22
N PRO A 8 -14.35 -0.89 8.90
CA PRO A 8 -13.30 -1.68 8.28
C PRO A 8 -11.95 -1.51 8.99
N ASN A 9 -11.25 -2.63 9.17
CA ASN A 9 -9.92 -2.65 9.78
C ASN A 9 -8.85 -2.63 8.68
N TYR A 10 -7.96 -1.64 8.75
CA TYR A 10 -6.88 -1.43 7.79
C TYR A 10 -5.49 -1.79 8.36
N GLU A 11 -5.40 -2.32 9.58
CA GLU A 11 -4.13 -2.62 10.26
C GLU A 11 -3.24 -3.56 9.41
N PHE A 12 -3.86 -4.50 8.68
CA PHE A 12 -3.17 -5.44 7.78
C PHE A 12 -2.38 -4.76 6.64
N PHE A 13 -2.67 -3.49 6.30
CA PHE A 13 -1.89 -2.78 5.27
C PHE A 13 -0.42 -2.55 5.68
N LYS A 14 -0.11 -2.62 6.98
CA LYS A 14 1.26 -2.59 7.54
C LYS A 14 2.15 -3.77 7.11
N ASP A 15 1.55 -4.82 6.55
CA ASP A 15 2.23 -6.02 6.03
C ASP A 15 1.96 -6.28 4.53
N ILE A 16 1.22 -5.38 3.84
CA ILE A 16 0.60 -5.70 2.53
C ILE A 16 1.56 -6.24 1.47
N MET A 17 2.80 -5.72 1.42
CA MET A 17 3.81 -6.20 0.47
C MET A 17 4.17 -7.68 0.69
N HIS A 18 4.22 -8.17 1.93
CA HIS A 18 4.52 -9.57 2.20
C HIS A 18 3.38 -10.47 1.68
N TYR A 19 2.14 -10.09 1.95
CA TYR A 19 0.98 -10.86 1.49
C TYR A 19 0.79 -10.81 -0.04
N ASP A 20 0.95 -9.64 -0.66
CA ASP A 20 0.91 -9.46 -2.11
C ASP A 20 2.07 -10.21 -2.80
N ALA A 21 3.24 -10.31 -2.16
CA ALA A 21 4.35 -11.12 -2.67
C ALA A 21 4.00 -12.62 -2.67
N TYR A 22 3.44 -13.15 -1.59
CA TYR A 22 2.97 -14.55 -1.55
C TYR A 22 1.85 -14.80 -2.58
N ALA A 23 0.88 -13.89 -2.69
CA ALA A 23 -0.17 -13.96 -3.72
C ALA A 23 0.40 -13.94 -5.15
N SER A 24 1.42 -13.13 -5.40
CA SER A 24 2.12 -13.08 -6.68
C SER A 24 2.93 -14.36 -6.97
N MET A 25 3.54 -14.98 -5.96
CA MET A 25 4.23 -16.27 -6.12
C MET A 25 3.26 -17.40 -6.50
N ILE A 26 2.06 -17.39 -5.92
CA ILE A 26 0.94 -18.29 -6.26
C ILE A 26 0.42 -17.99 -7.67
N ASP A 27 0.13 -16.73 -8.00
CA ASP A 27 -0.43 -16.36 -9.30
C ASP A 27 0.52 -16.67 -10.49
N ASN A 28 1.84 -16.65 -10.27
CA ASN A 28 2.86 -16.94 -11.28
C ASN A 28 3.46 -18.37 -11.22
N ASN A 29 3.03 -19.23 -10.28
CA ASN A 29 3.63 -20.55 -10.02
C ASN A 29 5.15 -20.54 -9.77
N THR A 30 5.73 -19.45 -9.26
CA THR A 30 7.19 -19.23 -9.18
C THR A 30 7.89 -19.93 -8.02
N HIS A 31 7.21 -20.84 -7.31
CA HIS A 31 7.78 -21.71 -6.28
C HIS A 31 7.27 -23.14 -6.43
N SER A 32 8.15 -24.06 -6.82
CA SER A 32 7.84 -25.50 -6.97
C SER A 32 7.50 -26.21 -5.65
N PHE A 33 7.75 -25.57 -4.50
CA PHE A 33 7.33 -26.04 -3.18
C PHE A 33 5.83 -25.83 -2.91
N TYR A 34 5.14 -25.01 -3.71
CA TYR A 34 3.73 -24.68 -3.51
C TYR A 34 2.89 -25.28 -4.63
N SER A 35 2.57 -26.57 -4.51
CA SER A 35 1.46 -27.14 -5.28
C SER A 35 0.19 -26.36 -4.96
N ILE A 36 -0.52 -25.92 -5.99
CA ILE A 36 -1.84 -25.31 -5.88
C ILE A 36 -2.82 -26.40 -6.27
N ASP A 37 -3.22 -27.21 -5.29
CA ASP A 37 -4.23 -28.22 -5.49
C ASP A 37 -5.59 -27.53 -5.60
N ASP A 38 -6.32 -27.76 -6.69
CA ASP A 38 -7.70 -27.29 -6.87
C ASP A 38 -8.57 -27.84 -5.72
N CYS A 39 -9.44 -26.99 -5.15
CA CYS A 39 -10.33 -27.45 -4.09
C CYS A 39 -11.29 -28.54 -4.57
N SER A 40 -11.64 -29.45 -3.68
CA SER A 40 -12.64 -30.50 -3.91
C SER A 40 -14.06 -30.05 -3.52
N ILE A 41 -14.51 -28.87 -4.00
CA ILE A 41 -15.91 -28.46 -3.80
C ILE A 41 -16.79 -29.16 -4.86
N PRO A 42 -17.90 -29.82 -4.47
CA PRO A 42 -18.79 -30.53 -5.41
C PRO A 42 -19.45 -29.61 -6.45
N GLU A 43 -19.61 -30.12 -7.68
CA GLU A 43 -20.10 -29.33 -8.84
C GLU A 43 -21.52 -28.77 -8.65
N ASN A 44 -22.37 -29.44 -7.87
CA ASN A 44 -23.72 -28.97 -7.56
C ASN A 44 -23.75 -27.74 -6.62
N VAL A 45 -22.62 -27.35 -6.01
CA VAL A 45 -22.54 -26.15 -5.15
C VAL A 45 -22.45 -24.87 -5.98
N PHE A 46 -21.70 -24.88 -7.08
CA PHE A 46 -21.43 -23.68 -7.89
C PHE A 46 -21.73 -23.83 -9.40
N SER A 47 -22.30 -24.95 -9.83
CA SER A 47 -22.70 -25.23 -11.23
C SER A 47 -21.54 -25.12 -12.24
N GLU A 48 -21.79 -24.62 -13.45
CA GLU A 48 -20.81 -24.48 -14.55
C GLU A 48 -19.53 -23.73 -14.17
N LYS A 49 -19.56 -22.95 -13.08
CA LYS A 49 -18.45 -22.13 -12.59
C LYS A 49 -17.46 -22.91 -11.71
N ASN A 50 -17.76 -24.17 -11.36
CA ASN A 50 -17.00 -24.91 -10.35
C ASN A 50 -15.49 -25.01 -10.67
N SER A 51 -15.11 -25.18 -11.94
CA SER A 51 -13.70 -25.26 -12.34
C SER A 51 -12.90 -23.95 -12.12
N LYS A 52 -13.55 -22.78 -12.22
CA LYS A 52 -12.93 -21.48 -11.86
C LYS A 52 -12.94 -21.23 -10.36
N ILE A 53 -13.96 -21.72 -9.67
CA ILE A 53 -14.11 -21.50 -8.23
C ILE A 53 -13.17 -22.44 -7.45
N ASN A 54 -13.01 -23.69 -7.85
CA ASN A 54 -12.03 -24.61 -7.28
C ASN A 54 -10.58 -24.11 -7.44
N LYS A 55 -10.28 -23.42 -8.55
CA LYS A 55 -8.99 -22.72 -8.76
C LYS A 55 -8.80 -21.51 -7.87
N LEU A 56 -9.81 -20.64 -7.76
CA LEU A 56 -9.77 -19.49 -6.85
C LEU A 56 -9.65 -19.94 -5.38
N CYS A 57 -10.36 -21.00 -5.04
CA CYS A 57 -10.38 -21.67 -3.75
C CYS A 57 -9.01 -22.32 -3.43
N GLY A 58 -8.40 -23.04 -4.38
CA GLY A 58 -7.06 -23.61 -4.22
C GLY A 58 -6.01 -22.52 -3.99
N LYS A 59 -6.11 -21.39 -4.70
CA LYS A 59 -5.28 -20.20 -4.45
C LYS A 59 -5.54 -19.56 -3.09
N PHE A 60 -6.80 -19.42 -2.68
CA PHE A 60 -7.17 -18.91 -1.35
C PHE A 60 -6.58 -19.80 -0.25
N LYS A 61 -6.80 -21.11 -0.34
CA LYS A 61 -6.23 -22.15 0.54
C LYS A 61 -4.71 -22.04 0.62
N LYS A 62 -4.01 -21.98 -0.53
CA LYS A 62 -2.53 -21.96 -0.52
C LYS A 62 -1.96 -20.64 0.01
N LEU A 63 -2.65 -19.53 -0.21
CA LEU A 63 -2.31 -18.22 0.37
C LEU A 63 -2.54 -18.21 1.89
N SER A 64 -3.60 -18.86 2.36
CA SER A 64 -3.85 -19.10 3.79
C SER A 64 -2.72 -19.90 4.45
N GLU A 65 -2.35 -21.04 3.87
CA GLU A 65 -1.24 -21.88 4.35
C GLU A 65 0.06 -21.08 4.46
N ILE A 66 0.49 -20.43 3.38
CA ILE A 66 1.79 -19.72 3.31
C ILE A 66 1.84 -18.54 4.30
N ILE A 67 0.76 -17.77 4.46
CA ILE A 67 0.75 -16.65 5.42
C ILE A 67 0.77 -17.14 6.86
N LEU A 68 0.07 -18.24 7.18
CA LEU A 68 0.05 -18.81 8.52
C LEU A 68 1.38 -19.49 8.87
N GLU A 69 1.95 -20.30 7.97
CA GLU A 69 3.30 -20.88 8.08
C GLU A 69 4.37 -19.79 8.23
N GLY A 70 4.32 -18.74 7.40
CA GLY A 70 5.25 -17.62 7.44
C GLY A 70 5.19 -16.85 8.78
N LYS A 71 3.99 -16.58 9.30
CA LYS A 71 3.83 -15.89 10.61
C LYS A 71 4.16 -16.78 11.81
N LEU A 72 4.03 -18.10 11.73
CA LEU A 72 4.45 -19.00 12.83
C LEU A 72 5.94 -18.87 13.17
N ASN A 73 6.79 -18.56 12.18
CA ASN A 73 8.22 -18.32 12.38
C ASN A 73 8.57 -16.94 12.97
N HIS A 74 7.63 -15.97 12.99
CA HIS A 74 7.89 -14.58 13.39
C HIS A 74 7.03 -14.05 14.54
N SER A 75 6.34 -14.95 15.25
CA SER A 75 5.54 -14.73 16.48
C SER A 75 4.21 -13.98 16.32
N VAL A 76 3.26 -14.36 17.18
CA VAL A 76 1.89 -13.83 17.35
C VAL A 76 1.13 -13.56 16.05
N VAL A 77 0.46 -14.59 15.54
CA VAL A 77 -0.58 -14.44 14.51
C VAL A 77 -1.77 -13.68 15.09
N ASN A 78 -1.92 -12.39 14.76
CA ASN A 78 -3.22 -11.74 14.87
C ASN A 78 -4.12 -12.24 13.74
N SER A 79 -5.02 -13.19 14.06
CA SER A 79 -5.91 -13.83 13.08
C SER A 79 -6.91 -12.87 12.43
N SER A 80 -7.21 -11.74 13.10
CA SER A 80 -8.11 -10.72 12.55
C SER A 80 -7.49 -10.00 11.34
N GLU A 81 -6.30 -9.42 11.47
CA GLU A 81 -5.53 -8.79 10.37
C GLU A 81 -5.41 -9.72 9.16
N TYR A 82 -5.03 -10.97 9.40
CA TYR A 82 -4.90 -11.99 8.37
C TYR A 82 -6.23 -12.26 7.65
N THR A 83 -7.33 -12.44 8.40
CA THR A 83 -8.66 -12.65 7.80
C THR A 83 -9.13 -11.40 7.02
N HIS A 84 -8.83 -10.19 7.50
CA HIS A 84 -9.13 -8.94 6.79
C HIS A 84 -8.34 -8.82 5.47
N TYR A 85 -7.05 -9.21 5.46
CA TYR A 85 -6.29 -9.29 4.21
C TYR A 85 -6.90 -10.32 3.24
N MET A 86 -7.23 -11.53 3.71
CA MET A 86 -7.85 -12.55 2.86
C MET A 86 -9.18 -12.08 2.28
N ASN A 87 -9.96 -11.29 3.02
CA ASN A 87 -11.16 -10.65 2.52
C ASN A 87 -10.87 -9.62 1.41
N TYR A 88 -9.89 -8.73 1.63
CA TYR A 88 -9.46 -7.74 0.62
C TYR A 88 -8.97 -8.43 -0.66
N TRP A 89 -8.11 -9.45 -0.53
CA TRP A 89 -7.59 -10.24 -1.64
C TRP A 89 -8.71 -10.91 -2.44
N LEU A 90 -9.65 -11.59 -1.77
CA LEU A 90 -10.75 -12.29 -2.44
C LEU A 90 -11.69 -11.31 -3.15
N ASN A 91 -12.00 -10.16 -2.53
CA ASN A 91 -12.74 -9.08 -3.19
C ASN A 91 -12.02 -8.52 -4.43
N HIS A 92 -10.67 -8.43 -4.38
CA HIS A 92 -9.87 -8.01 -5.52
C HIS A 92 -9.90 -9.03 -6.67
N GLN A 93 -9.89 -10.35 -6.39
CA GLN A 93 -10.06 -11.37 -7.42
C GLN A 93 -11.49 -11.36 -8.01
N PHE A 94 -12.53 -11.21 -7.19
CA PHE A 94 -13.91 -11.05 -7.66
C PHE A 94 -14.05 -9.83 -8.59
N LYS A 95 -13.47 -8.68 -8.23
CA LYS A 95 -13.52 -7.45 -9.04
C LYS A 95 -12.65 -7.49 -10.33
N LYS A 96 -11.82 -8.53 -10.53
CA LYS A 96 -11.07 -8.77 -11.78
C LYS A 96 -11.84 -9.59 -12.82
N ASP A 97 -12.68 -10.54 -12.40
CA ASP A 97 -13.32 -11.51 -13.28
C ASP A 97 -14.82 -11.64 -13.01
N ARG A 98 -15.62 -11.11 -13.95
CA ARG A 98 -17.09 -11.08 -13.88
C ARG A 98 -17.76 -12.45 -13.80
N THR A 99 -17.05 -13.54 -14.03
CA THR A 99 -17.63 -14.88 -13.78
C THR A 99 -17.98 -15.09 -12.30
N TYR A 100 -17.38 -14.33 -11.37
CA TYR A 100 -17.74 -14.33 -9.95
C TYR A 100 -18.93 -13.41 -9.58
N ASP A 101 -19.47 -12.60 -10.50
CA ASP A 101 -20.52 -11.59 -10.21
C ASP A 101 -21.83 -12.16 -9.61
N THR A 102 -22.10 -13.46 -9.79
CA THR A 102 -23.31 -14.15 -9.27
C THR A 102 -23.02 -15.11 -8.11
N VAL A 103 -21.82 -15.06 -7.54
CA VAL A 103 -21.38 -15.92 -6.44
C VAL A 103 -21.35 -15.07 -5.18
N ASP A 104 -21.85 -15.58 -4.05
CA ASP A 104 -21.58 -14.90 -2.78
C ASP A 104 -20.12 -15.16 -2.39
N ILE A 105 -19.39 -14.11 -2.06
CA ILE A 105 -18.01 -14.20 -1.60
C ILE A 105 -17.91 -14.90 -0.24
N ASN A 106 -18.98 -14.82 0.56
CA ASN A 106 -19.11 -15.52 1.84
C ASN A 106 -19.17 -17.05 1.61
N ASP A 107 -19.87 -17.49 0.55
CA ASP A 107 -20.00 -18.92 0.23
C ASP A 107 -18.66 -19.57 -0.11
N ILE A 108 -17.69 -18.83 -0.68
CA ILE A 108 -16.36 -19.39 -0.94
C ILE A 108 -15.74 -19.92 0.37
N CYS A 109 -15.65 -19.09 1.41
CA CYS A 109 -15.05 -19.49 2.68
C CYS A 109 -15.91 -20.52 3.43
N ASN A 110 -17.23 -20.34 3.45
CA ASN A 110 -18.14 -21.27 4.11
C ASN A 110 -18.11 -22.67 3.46
N LYS A 111 -18.14 -22.76 2.13
CA LYS A 111 -18.06 -24.04 1.42
C LYS A 111 -16.66 -24.67 1.50
N MET A 112 -15.60 -23.88 1.62
CA MET A 112 -14.28 -24.40 2.00
C MET A 112 -14.28 -25.06 3.38
N LYS A 113 -14.90 -24.42 4.39
CA LYS A 113 -14.98 -24.97 5.75
C LYS A 113 -15.89 -26.20 5.83
N GLU A 114 -17.05 -26.18 5.17
CA GLU A 114 -17.96 -27.34 5.06
C GLU A 114 -17.30 -28.56 4.41
N ASN A 115 -16.45 -28.36 3.40
CA ASN A 115 -15.77 -29.44 2.67
C ASN A 115 -14.35 -29.72 3.22
N ASN A 116 -14.04 -29.34 4.46
CA ASN A 116 -12.75 -29.58 5.13
C ASN A 116 -11.52 -29.14 4.30
N GLN A 117 -11.58 -28.02 3.58
CA GLN A 117 -10.47 -27.56 2.72
C GLN A 117 -9.35 -26.84 3.51
N PHE A 118 -9.54 -26.61 4.82
CA PHE A 118 -8.62 -25.86 5.71
C PHE A 118 -7.92 -26.75 6.76
N ILE A 119 -7.54 -27.98 6.40
CA ILE A 119 -7.05 -29.00 7.34
C ILE A 119 -5.84 -28.50 8.14
N GLY A 120 -5.97 -28.45 9.47
CA GLY A 120 -4.94 -27.98 10.40
C GLY A 120 -4.93 -26.46 10.67
N PHE A 121 -5.82 -25.69 10.04
CA PHE A 121 -5.96 -24.25 10.23
C PHE A 121 -7.43 -23.76 10.22
N GLU A 122 -8.36 -24.65 10.55
CA GLU A 122 -9.82 -24.48 10.52
C GLU A 122 -10.30 -23.30 11.39
N ASP A 123 -9.60 -23.05 12.50
CA ASP A 123 -9.89 -21.97 13.46
C ASP A 123 -9.00 -20.72 13.26
N LYS A 124 -8.23 -20.65 12.17
CA LYS A 124 -7.37 -19.49 11.84
C LYS A 124 -8.03 -18.50 10.89
N ILE A 125 -9.07 -18.92 10.18
CA ILE A 125 -9.85 -18.10 9.24
C ILE A 125 -11.26 -17.94 9.81
N ASN A 126 -11.67 -16.69 10.08
CA ASN A 126 -13.06 -16.42 10.42
C ASN A 126 -13.87 -16.13 9.14
N CYS A 127 -14.57 -17.15 8.63
CA CYS A 127 -15.39 -16.98 7.41
C CYS A 127 -16.54 -15.97 7.54
N THR A 128 -16.92 -15.53 8.74
CA THR A 128 -17.90 -14.44 8.91
C THR A 128 -17.34 -13.05 8.54
N ASP A 129 -16.02 -12.89 8.58
CA ASP A 129 -15.34 -11.63 8.25
C ASP A 129 -14.92 -11.55 6.77
N ILE A 130 -15.03 -12.67 6.04
CA ILE A 130 -14.96 -12.72 4.58
C ILE A 130 -16.33 -12.26 4.06
N ARG A 131 -16.40 -10.99 3.62
CA ARG A 131 -17.63 -10.31 3.20
C ARG A 131 -17.41 -9.37 2.04
N LYS A 132 -18.45 -9.19 1.20
CA LYS A 132 -18.42 -8.29 0.05
C LYS A 132 -18.12 -6.85 0.49
N ILE A 133 -16.98 -6.34 0.08
CA ILE A 133 -16.57 -4.95 0.31
C ILE A 133 -17.23 -4.10 -0.77
N ASP A 134 -17.92 -3.04 -0.36
CA ASP A 134 -18.57 -2.10 -1.26
C ASP A 134 -17.57 -1.36 -2.17
N LYS A 135 -18.05 -0.42 -2.97
CA LYS A 135 -17.19 0.28 -3.93
C LYS A 135 -16.28 1.28 -3.23
N ASP A 136 -16.84 2.17 -2.42
CA ASP A 136 -16.13 3.33 -1.87
C ASP A 136 -15.12 2.87 -0.80
N GLU A 137 -15.45 1.82 -0.05
CA GLU A 137 -14.54 1.14 0.86
C GLU A 137 -13.39 0.42 0.14
N PHE A 138 -13.67 -0.27 -0.95
CA PHE A 138 -12.62 -0.93 -1.72
C PHE A 138 -11.70 0.07 -2.42
N ASP A 139 -12.24 1.20 -2.90
CA ASP A 139 -11.44 2.27 -3.49
C ASP A 139 -10.54 2.95 -2.42
N LYS A 140 -11.01 3.12 -1.18
CA LYS A 140 -10.18 3.48 -0.01
C LYS A 140 -9.05 2.46 0.24
N MET A 141 -9.39 1.17 0.35
CA MET A 141 -8.40 0.09 0.55
C MET A 141 -7.34 0.05 -0.56
N LYS A 142 -7.75 0.24 -1.82
CA LYS A 142 -6.84 0.31 -2.97
C LYS A 142 -5.87 1.48 -2.89
N ILE A 143 -6.31 2.65 -2.42
CA ILE A 143 -5.43 3.80 -2.20
C ILE A 143 -4.40 3.49 -1.09
N LEU A 144 -4.78 2.84 0.01
CA LEU A 144 -3.82 2.40 1.03
C LEU A 144 -2.83 1.36 0.48
N SER A 145 -3.29 0.39 -0.31
CA SER A 145 -2.43 -0.57 -1.02
C SER A 145 -1.37 0.14 -1.88
N ASN A 146 -1.77 1.11 -2.70
CA ASN A 146 -0.86 1.93 -3.50
C ASN A 146 0.18 2.69 -2.64
N ILE A 147 -0.28 3.36 -1.58
CA ILE A 147 0.55 4.17 -0.67
C ILE A 147 1.63 3.30 -0.01
N TYR A 148 1.23 2.17 0.57
CA TYR A 148 2.16 1.24 1.20
C TYR A 148 3.11 0.61 0.17
N TYR A 149 2.62 0.21 -1.01
CA TYR A 149 3.46 -0.31 -2.10
C TYR A 149 4.57 0.69 -2.50
N LYS A 150 4.23 1.97 -2.72
CA LYS A 150 5.21 3.03 -3.03
C LYS A 150 6.20 3.27 -1.88
N TYR A 151 5.74 3.17 -0.64
CA TYR A 151 6.60 3.23 0.54
C TYR A 151 7.59 2.06 0.64
N TYR A 152 7.17 0.82 0.34
CA TYR A 152 8.11 -0.30 0.29
C TYR A 152 9.03 -0.25 -0.94
N GLN A 153 8.61 0.28 -2.09
CA GLN A 153 9.54 0.61 -3.18
C GLN A 153 10.63 1.57 -2.70
N LYS A 154 10.29 2.63 -1.95
CA LYS A 154 11.28 3.48 -1.25
C LYS A 154 12.21 2.69 -0.31
N GLN A 155 11.74 1.62 0.34
CA GLN A 155 12.59 0.74 1.16
C GLN A 155 13.46 -0.24 0.35
N LEU A 156 13.13 -0.54 -0.91
CA LEU A 156 13.84 -1.50 -1.77
C LEU A 156 14.92 -0.84 -2.65
N ILE A 157 14.85 0.48 -2.85
CA ILE A 157 15.83 1.39 -3.51
C ILE A 157 17.23 1.40 -2.84
N THR A 158 17.54 0.42 -1.99
CA THR A 158 18.49 0.58 -0.90
C THR A 158 19.66 -0.39 -0.89
N LEU A 159 19.76 -1.30 -1.86
CA LEU A 159 20.66 -2.47 -1.76
C LEU A 159 21.65 -2.67 -2.91
N ASN A 160 21.39 -2.23 -4.15
CA ASN A 160 22.18 -2.71 -5.31
C ASN A 160 22.32 -1.74 -6.51
N GLN A 161 21.97 -0.45 -6.40
CA GLN A 161 22.03 0.48 -7.53
C GLN A 161 22.43 1.91 -7.10
N GLU A 162 23.23 2.58 -7.93
CA GLU A 162 23.50 4.03 -7.85
C GLU A 162 22.22 4.81 -8.22
N TYR A 163 21.42 5.18 -7.22
CA TYR A 163 20.21 5.96 -7.43
C TYR A 163 20.53 7.45 -7.59
N LYS A 164 20.07 8.04 -8.69
CA LYS A 164 20.12 9.50 -8.88
C LYS A 164 19.08 10.15 -7.97
N ILE A 165 19.42 11.31 -7.40
CA ILE A 165 18.53 12.13 -6.58
C ILE A 165 17.17 12.35 -7.27
N SER A 166 17.16 12.51 -8.60
CA SER A 166 15.93 12.62 -9.39
C SER A 166 14.97 11.44 -9.20
N GLN A 167 15.48 10.20 -9.22
CA GLN A 167 14.67 8.99 -9.01
C GLN A 167 14.11 8.95 -7.59
N CYS A 168 14.95 9.26 -6.59
CA CYS A 168 14.54 9.37 -5.19
C CYS A 168 13.39 10.37 -5.00
N LEU A 169 13.46 11.52 -5.69
CA LEU A 169 12.43 12.56 -5.70
C LEU A 169 11.15 12.08 -6.42
N ASP A 170 11.26 11.40 -7.56
CA ASP A 170 10.11 10.90 -8.32
C ASP A 170 9.30 9.89 -7.49
N TYR A 171 9.95 8.88 -6.88
CA TYR A 171 9.27 7.94 -5.97
C TYR A 171 8.65 8.62 -4.75
N PHE A 172 9.29 9.68 -4.23
CA PHE A 172 8.72 10.47 -3.14
C PHE A 172 7.45 11.20 -3.58
N ILE A 173 7.50 11.87 -4.73
CA ILE A 173 6.37 12.61 -5.33
C ILE A 173 5.19 11.65 -5.57
N GLU A 174 5.41 10.48 -6.18
CA GLU A 174 4.36 9.48 -6.39
C GLU A 174 3.67 9.05 -5.08
N CYS A 175 4.46 8.81 -4.03
CA CYS A 175 3.93 8.43 -2.72
C CYS A 175 3.07 9.54 -2.10
N ILE A 176 3.46 10.81 -2.27
CA ILE A 176 2.68 11.96 -1.80
C ILE A 176 1.46 12.26 -2.68
N ASP A 177 1.53 12.02 -4.00
CA ASP A 177 0.37 12.14 -4.90
C ASP A 177 -0.69 11.04 -4.62
N GLU A 178 -0.31 9.84 -4.18
CA GLU A 178 -1.26 8.85 -3.63
C GLU A 178 -1.79 9.27 -2.25
N TYR A 179 -0.96 9.77 -1.34
CA TYR A 179 -1.40 10.32 -0.04
C TYR A 179 -2.41 11.46 -0.21
N LYS A 180 -2.24 12.33 -1.23
CA LYS A 180 -3.19 13.38 -1.61
C LYS A 180 -4.55 12.82 -2.04
N LYS A 181 -4.61 11.61 -2.61
CA LYS A 181 -5.87 10.91 -2.94
C LYS A 181 -6.54 10.30 -1.71
N ALA A 182 -5.76 9.94 -0.68
CA ALA A 182 -6.31 9.42 0.57
C ALA A 182 -6.89 10.53 1.46
N ILE A 183 -6.19 11.67 1.60
CA ILE A 183 -6.52 12.67 2.62
C ILE A 183 -7.91 13.32 2.42
N ILE A 184 -8.49 13.26 1.21
CA ILE A 184 -9.86 13.75 0.93
C ILE A 184 -10.94 12.99 1.71
N TYR A 185 -10.69 11.74 2.09
CA TYR A 185 -11.60 10.94 2.92
C TYR A 185 -11.47 11.27 4.43
N CYS A 186 -10.55 12.18 4.78
CA CYS A 186 -10.19 12.57 6.14
C CYS A 186 -10.32 14.09 6.37
N PRO A 187 -11.52 14.67 6.22
CA PRO A 187 -11.75 16.07 6.54
C PRO A 187 -11.56 16.34 8.03
N GLU A 188 -11.18 17.58 8.37
CA GLU A 188 -10.91 18.00 9.74
C GLU A 188 -12.08 17.68 10.70
N GLY A 189 -11.75 17.15 11.87
CA GLY A 189 -12.72 16.73 12.89
C GLY A 189 -13.34 15.34 12.68
N ARG A 190 -13.15 14.66 11.54
CA ARG A 190 -13.56 13.25 11.38
C ARG A 190 -12.41 12.31 11.74
N VAL A 191 -12.67 11.42 12.70
CA VAL A 191 -11.81 10.29 13.04
C VAL A 191 -12.58 9.01 12.74
N ASN A 192 -12.02 8.18 11.86
CA ASN A 192 -12.47 6.83 11.53
C ASN A 192 -11.23 5.94 11.32
N ASN A 193 -11.44 4.63 11.16
CA ASN A 193 -10.34 3.67 10.99
C ASN A 193 -9.45 3.97 9.76
N PHE A 194 -9.99 4.52 8.67
CA PHE A 194 -9.21 4.88 7.49
C PHE A 194 -8.23 6.02 7.80
N CYS A 195 -8.72 7.06 8.48
CA CYS A 195 -7.91 8.22 8.85
C CYS A 195 -6.90 7.91 9.96
N LYS A 196 -7.22 6.96 10.85
CA LYS A 196 -6.26 6.35 11.77
C LYS A 196 -5.14 5.66 10.98
N ALA A 197 -5.47 4.78 10.04
CA ALA A 197 -4.48 4.06 9.23
C ALA A 197 -3.62 5.00 8.37
N LEU A 198 -4.20 6.06 7.82
CA LEU A 198 -3.47 7.10 7.08
C LEU A 198 -2.52 7.91 7.98
N THR A 199 -2.87 8.08 9.26
CA THR A 199 -2.02 8.74 10.27
C THR A 199 -0.89 7.82 10.76
N ASP A 200 -1.17 6.52 10.94
CA ASP A 200 -0.18 5.48 11.21
C ASP A 200 0.84 5.39 10.06
N PHE A 201 0.36 5.34 8.81
CA PHE A 201 1.20 5.42 7.62
C PHE A 201 2.08 6.67 7.63
N LEU A 202 1.50 7.85 7.86
CA LEU A 202 2.26 9.10 7.86
C LEU A 202 3.34 9.12 8.97
N SER A 203 3.04 8.50 10.11
CA SER A 203 3.98 8.36 11.23
C SER A 203 5.12 7.38 10.92
N LEU A 204 4.82 6.28 10.22
CA LEU A 204 5.81 5.34 9.69
C LEU A 204 6.69 6.00 8.62
N PHE A 205 6.09 6.73 7.68
CA PHE A 205 6.75 7.45 6.60
C PHE A 205 7.77 8.48 7.13
N LYS A 206 7.37 9.30 8.11
CA LYS A 206 8.23 10.28 8.80
C LYS A 206 9.42 9.65 9.51
N LYS A 207 9.26 8.44 10.07
CA LYS A 207 10.35 7.69 10.73
C LYS A 207 11.30 7.01 9.74
N THR A 208 10.97 6.94 8.45
CA THR A 208 11.70 6.16 7.45
C THR A 208 12.59 7.05 6.59
N THR A 209 13.88 7.10 6.93
CA THR A 209 14.92 7.66 6.05
C THR A 209 15.14 6.78 4.81
N PHE A 210 15.71 7.35 3.76
CA PHE A 210 16.29 6.54 2.69
C PHE A 210 17.60 5.88 3.17
N LYS A 211 17.94 4.69 2.65
CA LYS A 211 19.23 4.06 2.96
C LYS A 211 20.33 4.41 1.95
N SER A 212 20.00 4.70 0.69
CA SER A 212 20.92 5.35 -0.27
C SER A 212 21.31 6.73 0.27
N GLU A 213 22.58 7.11 0.13
CA GLU A 213 23.10 8.35 0.69
C GLU A 213 22.76 9.56 -0.19
N GLU A 214 22.68 9.35 -1.50
CA GLU A 214 22.18 10.29 -2.50
C GLU A 214 20.74 10.70 -2.13
N CYS A 215 19.85 9.73 -1.90
CA CYS A 215 18.47 10.01 -1.51
C CYS A 215 18.35 10.68 -0.12
N ARG A 216 19.34 10.56 0.78
CA ARG A 216 19.32 11.26 2.09
C ARG A 216 19.57 12.76 2.00
N SER A 217 20.10 13.26 0.87
CA SER A 217 20.30 14.70 0.64
C SER A 217 18.99 15.50 0.46
N ILE A 218 17.87 14.81 0.28
CA ILE A 218 16.56 15.42 0.03
C ILE A 218 15.97 15.98 1.34
N GLU A 219 15.73 17.29 1.39
CA GLU A 219 15.11 17.95 2.54
C GLU A 219 13.60 17.63 2.64
N LEU A 220 13.30 16.54 3.34
CA LEU A 220 11.94 16.12 3.66
C LEU A 220 11.38 16.89 4.87
N GLN A 221 10.81 18.07 4.62
CA GLN A 221 9.97 18.75 5.60
C GLN A 221 8.75 17.89 5.97
N THR A 222 8.03 18.24 7.05
CA THR A 222 6.79 17.56 7.43
C THR A 222 5.76 17.64 6.29
N VAL A 223 5.39 16.48 5.76
CA VAL A 223 4.27 16.33 4.81
C VAL A 223 3.02 16.99 5.40
N PRO A 224 2.39 17.97 4.70
CA PRO A 224 1.19 18.63 5.19
C PRO A 224 -0.04 17.72 5.19
N THR A 225 -1.05 18.06 6.00
CA THR A 225 -2.31 17.31 6.09
C THR A 225 -3.47 17.94 5.31
N LYS A 226 -3.26 19.09 4.65
CA LYS A 226 -4.27 19.75 3.80
C LYS A 226 -3.91 19.67 2.33
N VAL A 227 -4.89 19.42 1.46
CA VAL A 227 -4.70 19.19 0.01
C VAL A 227 -3.91 20.34 -0.66
N ASP A 228 -4.28 21.58 -0.39
CA ASP A 228 -3.64 22.79 -0.96
C ASP A 228 -2.20 23.00 -0.47
N GLU A 229 -1.86 22.46 0.70
CA GLU A 229 -0.51 22.50 1.26
C GLU A 229 0.36 21.37 0.69
N ILE A 230 -0.22 20.18 0.51
CA ILE A 230 0.42 19.05 -0.18
C ILE A 230 0.82 19.44 -1.62
N GLU A 231 -0.02 20.20 -2.34
CA GLU A 231 0.36 20.72 -3.67
C GLU A 231 1.57 21.65 -3.62
N LYS A 232 1.63 22.56 -2.64
CA LYS A 232 2.76 23.49 -2.47
C LYS A 232 4.04 22.72 -2.12
N TYR A 233 3.92 21.71 -1.27
CA TYR A 233 5.00 20.79 -0.89
C TYR A 233 5.55 19.99 -2.08
N ILE A 234 4.69 19.37 -2.90
CA ILE A 234 5.10 18.70 -4.15
C ILE A 234 5.82 19.68 -5.10
N ARG A 235 5.33 20.93 -5.23
CA ARG A 235 5.98 21.97 -6.06
C ARG A 235 7.34 22.40 -5.50
N PHE A 236 7.53 22.42 -4.19
CA PHE A 236 8.83 22.68 -3.54
C PHE A 236 9.83 21.54 -3.82
N ILE A 237 9.42 20.29 -3.62
CA ILE A 237 10.24 19.10 -3.88
C ILE A 237 10.67 19.03 -5.37
N LYS A 238 9.75 19.33 -6.30
CA LYS A 238 10.05 19.41 -7.74
C LYS A 238 11.03 20.54 -8.11
N GLN A 239 11.29 21.51 -7.23
CA GLN A 239 12.33 22.53 -7.44
C GLN A 239 13.72 22.04 -7.01
N GLN A 240 13.83 21.13 -6.05
CA GLN A 240 15.10 20.50 -5.67
C GLN A 240 15.70 19.65 -6.81
N ASN A 241 14.87 19.18 -7.76
CA ASN A 241 15.30 18.41 -8.93
C ASN A 241 15.81 19.29 -10.11
N LYS A 242 15.84 20.62 -9.97
CA LYS A 242 16.30 21.50 -11.06
C LYS A 242 17.83 21.61 -11.04
N PRO A 243 18.55 21.32 -12.14
CA PRO A 243 19.96 21.67 -12.24
C PRO A 243 20.10 23.21 -12.19
N GLU A 244 21.11 23.71 -11.47
CA GLU A 244 21.26 25.14 -11.15
C GLU A 244 21.45 26.05 -12.40
N ASN A 245 21.78 25.46 -13.54
CA ASN A 245 22.00 26.13 -14.83
C ASN A 245 20.69 26.60 -15.49
N SER A 246 19.99 27.56 -14.88
CA SER A 246 18.91 28.31 -15.56
C SER A 246 18.71 29.77 -15.13
N VAL A 247 19.37 30.26 -14.06
CA VAL A 247 19.34 31.69 -13.70
C VAL A 247 20.58 32.39 -14.26
N PHE A 248 20.48 32.88 -15.50
CA PHE A 248 21.56 33.63 -16.14
C PHE A 248 21.78 35.00 -15.47
N SER A 249 23.02 35.47 -15.50
CA SER A 249 23.49 36.72 -14.89
C SER A 249 22.60 37.95 -15.18
N THR A 250 22.17 38.65 -14.12
CA THR A 250 21.93 40.11 -14.18
C THR A 250 22.01 40.78 -12.80
N ARG A 251 23.22 40.90 -12.22
CA ARG A 251 23.46 41.84 -11.10
C ARG A 251 23.60 43.27 -11.64
N ILE A 252 22.48 43.94 -11.88
CA ILE A 252 22.44 45.41 -12.02
C ILE A 252 22.04 46.01 -10.68
N THR A 253 23.03 46.49 -9.94
CA THR A 253 22.84 47.45 -8.84
C THR A 253 23.91 48.53 -8.94
N VAL A 254 23.68 49.51 -9.81
CA VAL A 254 24.42 50.76 -9.80
C VAL A 254 23.71 51.73 -8.88
N THR A 255 24.32 52.02 -7.73
CA THR A 255 24.09 53.27 -6.97
C THR A 255 25.39 53.69 -6.33
N GLN A 256 25.82 54.92 -6.61
CA GLN A 256 27.06 55.50 -6.08
C GLN A 256 26.84 56.07 -4.67
N SER A 257 27.88 56.06 -3.84
CA SER A 257 28.04 57.10 -2.81
C SER A 257 29.52 57.51 -2.70
N ASN A 258 29.77 58.81 -2.80
CA ASN A 258 31.13 59.36 -2.83
C ASN A 258 31.77 59.36 -1.44
N LYS A 259 33.10 59.14 -1.38
CA LYS A 259 33.99 59.92 -0.52
C LYS A 259 35.43 59.95 -1.07
N LYS A 260 35.96 61.17 -1.19
CA LYS A 260 37.41 61.46 -1.32
C LYS A 260 38.07 61.11 0.04
N GLN A 261 39.38 60.94 0.21
CA GLN A 261 40.47 61.83 -0.25
C GLN A 261 41.86 61.20 -0.01
N ASN A 262 42.88 61.81 -0.64
CA ASN A 262 44.35 61.62 -0.62
C ASN A 262 44.98 61.12 0.72
N TRP A 263 46.20 60.54 0.80
CA TRP A 263 47.43 60.61 -0.02
C TRP A 263 48.22 59.25 0.08
N LYS A 264 49.51 59.00 -0.28
CA LYS A 264 50.68 59.69 -0.93
C LYS A 264 51.68 58.56 -1.38
N VAL A 265 52.42 58.67 -2.50
CA VAL A 265 53.88 58.99 -2.63
C VAL A 265 54.73 58.71 -1.38
N VAL A 266 55.87 58.00 -1.41
CA VAL A 266 56.79 57.64 -2.53
C VAL A 266 56.58 56.20 -3.01
#